data_AF-A0AAV4CMG4-F1
#
_entry.id   AF-A0AAV4CMG4-F1
#
_cell.length_a   1.000
_cell.length_b   1.000
_cell.length_c   1.000
_cell.angle_alpha   90.00
_cell.angle_beta   90.00
_cell.angle_gamma   90.00
#
_symmetry.space_group_name_H-M   'P 1'
#
loop_
_entity.id
_entity.type
_entity.pdbx_description
1 polymer ?
#
loop_
_entity_poly.entity_id
_entity_poly.type
_entity_poly.pdbx_seq_one_letter_code
_entity_poly.pdbx_strand_id
1 'polypeptide(L)'
;MEIETSRFADDWSKSLQEPRFSDVTFVVEGCRKLEAHRLVLCAASAFFGKVLGSGLPTNSSQQDALQQIDSFDREDLNSGRVEGICSVHDGNVGGNLVIQLSADIQAKTFVRVLEFLYTGVPRISEDTGEDELKELKRVARLFKLPYLATICENIEKEEEFLNPSIGTYLNDETGLKMKQMFLNKKSHSDVVFLVDGQTVHAHKVVLSTRSDVMAAMFSGNFAESRKDQISEIPVPNASLENFLALLEYFYTDHAPLEESNDLIGILSLADENCQPRLVNLCELYISKEVDRACRDRIEKADIDVIGLLNTANIFNAKQLSTFCRHFISTNYDAFSRRKEFTGLDPEDMEYVTKNRWPPLHYLKEVEKFEKELAKRGQTPDKCSVM
;
A
#
# COMPACT_ATOMS: atom_id res chain seq x y z
N MET A 1 -5.40 -4.05 -17.62
CA MET A 1 -4.24 -3.55 -16.87
C MET A 1 -3.85 -4.59 -15.84
N GLU A 2 -2.58 -4.89 -15.76
CA GLU A 2 -1.98 -5.79 -14.78
C GLU A 2 -1.58 -4.98 -13.54
N ILE A 3 -1.84 -5.51 -12.34
CA ILE A 3 -1.48 -4.82 -11.09
C ILE A 3 -0.41 -5.66 -10.42
N GLU A 4 0.72 -5.03 -10.07
CA GLU A 4 1.74 -5.70 -9.26
C GLU A 4 1.16 -6.24 -7.93
N THR A 5 1.62 -7.42 -7.53
CA THR A 5 1.24 -8.00 -6.23
C THR A 5 1.73 -7.12 -5.08
N SER A 6 0.96 -7.08 -4.00
CA SER A 6 1.36 -6.37 -2.78
C SER A 6 2.70 -6.90 -2.25
N ARG A 7 3.53 -5.98 -1.76
CA ARG A 7 4.77 -6.29 -1.03
C ARG A 7 4.65 -5.97 0.47
N PHE A 8 3.44 -5.70 0.95
CA PHE A 8 3.20 -5.19 2.31
C PHE A 8 3.82 -6.10 3.39
N ALA A 9 3.52 -7.40 3.34
CA ALA A 9 4.07 -8.37 4.28
C ALA A 9 5.61 -8.49 4.14
N ASP A 10 6.12 -8.56 2.91
CA ASP A 10 7.56 -8.72 2.66
C ASP A 10 8.37 -7.53 3.17
N ASP A 11 7.88 -6.32 2.96
CA ASP A 11 8.55 -5.10 3.36
C ASP A 11 8.58 -4.95 4.89
N TRP A 12 7.46 -5.24 5.57
CA TRP A 12 7.46 -5.33 7.04
C TRP A 12 8.37 -6.45 7.55
N SER A 13 8.45 -7.57 6.83
CA SER A 13 9.38 -8.65 7.18
C SER A 13 10.84 -8.20 7.14
N LYS A 14 11.24 -7.43 6.12
CA LYS A 14 12.59 -6.83 6.02
C LYS A 14 12.83 -5.84 7.17
N SER A 15 11.84 -5.02 7.49
CA SER A 15 11.90 -4.06 8.60
C SER A 15 12.09 -4.74 9.97
N LEU A 16 11.56 -5.95 10.15
CA LEU A 16 11.84 -6.76 11.35
C LEU A 16 13.28 -7.31 11.38
N GLN A 17 13.85 -7.67 10.23
CA GLN A 17 15.23 -8.17 10.12
C GLN A 17 16.27 -7.05 10.28
N GLU A 18 15.95 -5.84 9.82
CA GLU A 18 16.76 -4.64 9.93
C GLU A 18 15.98 -3.56 10.71
N PRO A 19 15.92 -3.65 12.05
CA PRO A 19 14.99 -2.89 12.90
C PRO A 19 15.41 -1.42 13.07
N ARG A 20 15.43 -0.66 11.97
CA ARG A 20 15.64 0.78 11.97
C ARG A 20 14.43 1.47 12.60
N PHE A 21 14.69 2.46 13.45
CA PHE A 21 13.66 3.19 14.20
C PHE A 21 12.89 2.31 15.20
N SER A 22 13.50 1.22 15.69
CA SER A 22 12.93 0.45 16.80
C SER A 22 12.78 1.30 18.06
N ASP A 23 11.60 1.19 18.67
CA ASP A 23 11.21 1.90 19.90
C ASP A 23 10.69 0.94 20.98
N VAL A 24 10.73 -0.37 20.72
CA VAL A 24 10.42 -1.45 21.66
C VAL A 24 11.51 -2.50 21.61
N THR A 25 11.98 -2.93 22.79
CA THR A 25 12.96 -4.02 22.93
C THR A 25 12.37 -5.11 23.81
N PHE A 26 12.24 -6.32 23.29
CA PHE A 26 11.90 -7.50 24.07
C PHE A 26 13.16 -8.15 24.64
N VAL A 27 13.18 -8.43 25.95
CA VAL A 27 14.22 -9.22 26.60
C VAL A 27 13.70 -10.63 26.84
N VAL A 28 14.33 -11.60 26.17
CA VAL A 28 13.93 -13.02 26.19
C VAL A 28 15.10 -13.85 26.72
N GLU A 29 14.80 -14.93 27.45
CA GLU A 29 15.81 -15.80 28.08
C GLU A 29 16.81 -15.01 28.97
N GLY A 30 16.37 -13.89 29.54
CA GLY A 30 17.14 -13.03 30.44
C GLY A 30 18.22 -12.16 29.79
N CYS A 31 18.65 -12.44 28.55
CA CYS A 31 19.75 -11.70 27.92
C CYS A 31 19.54 -11.35 26.44
N ARG A 32 18.71 -12.08 25.70
CA ARG A 32 18.53 -11.86 24.27
C ARG A 32 17.60 -10.67 24.04
N LYS A 33 18.04 -9.73 23.22
CA LYS A 33 17.27 -8.53 22.85
C LYS A 33 16.70 -8.71 21.44
N LEU A 34 15.39 -8.54 21.31
CA LEU A 34 14.68 -8.53 20.04
C LEU A 34 14.04 -7.15 19.86
N GLU A 35 14.43 -6.44 18.81
CA GLU A 35 13.94 -5.10 18.51
C GLU A 35 12.62 -5.16 17.74
N ALA A 36 11.71 -4.24 18.04
CA ALA A 36 10.40 -4.15 17.42
C ALA A 36 9.89 -2.70 17.35
N HIS A 37 8.76 -2.53 16.67
CA HIS A 37 8.13 -1.24 16.41
C HIS A 37 6.76 -1.20 17.08
N ARG A 38 6.56 -0.24 17.98
CA ARG A 38 5.29 0.01 18.67
C ARG A 38 4.11 0.08 17.71
N LEU A 39 4.28 0.80 16.58
CA LEU A 39 3.22 0.99 15.60
C LEU A 39 2.68 -0.35 15.07
N VAL A 40 3.59 -1.28 14.74
CA VAL A 40 3.25 -2.62 14.24
C VAL A 40 2.60 -3.44 15.33
N LEU A 41 3.20 -3.49 16.52
CA LEU A 41 2.68 -4.25 17.66
C LEU A 41 1.27 -3.82 18.07
N CYS A 42 1.02 -2.50 18.10
CA CYS A 42 -0.28 -1.94 18.47
C CYS A 42 -1.36 -2.23 17.43
N ALA A 43 -1.01 -2.16 16.14
CA ALA A 43 -1.95 -2.43 15.06
C ALA A 43 -2.24 -3.93 14.92
N ALA A 44 -1.22 -4.78 15.03
CA ALA A 44 -1.35 -6.22 14.84
C ALA A 44 -1.95 -6.95 16.06
N SER A 45 -1.76 -6.43 17.28
CA SER A 45 -2.23 -7.08 18.51
C SER A 45 -2.85 -6.10 19.49
N ALA A 46 -4.11 -6.39 19.85
CA ALA A 46 -4.80 -5.64 20.89
C ALA A 46 -4.15 -5.85 22.27
N PHE A 47 -3.61 -7.05 22.55
CA PHE A 47 -2.88 -7.34 23.77
C PHE A 47 -1.63 -6.46 23.87
N PHE A 48 -0.77 -6.45 22.84
CA PHE A 48 0.42 -5.59 22.86
C PHE A 48 0.07 -4.10 22.78
N GLY A 49 -1.00 -3.71 22.07
CA GLY A 49 -1.52 -2.34 22.12
C GLY A 49 -1.80 -1.88 23.55
N LYS A 50 -2.43 -2.74 24.37
CA LYS A 50 -2.67 -2.48 25.79
C LYS A 50 -1.40 -2.44 26.63
N VAL A 51 -0.49 -3.39 26.43
CA VAL A 51 0.84 -3.40 27.09
C VAL A 51 1.61 -2.10 26.82
N LEU A 52 1.48 -1.57 25.60
CA LEU A 52 2.16 -0.36 25.14
C LEU A 52 1.45 0.93 25.54
N GLY A 53 0.25 0.85 26.13
CA GLY A 53 -0.55 2.01 26.55
C GLY A 53 -1.26 2.75 25.41
N SER A 54 -1.40 2.12 24.24
CA SER A 54 -2.06 2.70 23.08
C SER A 54 -3.56 2.46 23.16
N GLY A 55 -4.36 3.53 23.16
CA GLY A 55 -5.81 3.42 23.01
C GLY A 55 -6.14 2.84 21.63
N LEU A 56 -6.75 1.65 21.59
CA LEU A 56 -7.19 1.03 20.35
C LEU A 56 -8.42 1.78 19.80
N PRO A 57 -8.51 2.02 18.48
CA PRO A 57 -9.73 2.55 17.87
C PRO A 57 -10.87 1.55 18.12
N THR A 58 -12.04 2.03 18.53
CA THR A 58 -13.17 1.16 18.84
C THR A 58 -14.12 1.04 17.66
N ASN A 59 -13.90 0.02 16.82
CA ASN A 59 -14.92 -0.51 15.90
C ASN A 59 -15.68 -1.67 16.59
N SER A 60 -16.89 -2.00 16.11
CA SER A 60 -17.77 -3.01 16.73
C SER A 60 -17.15 -4.42 16.80
N SER A 61 -16.47 -4.89 15.76
CA SER A 61 -15.77 -6.19 15.75
C SER A 61 -14.54 -6.24 16.68
N GLN A 62 -13.98 -5.09 17.02
CA GLN A 62 -12.78 -4.98 17.87
C GLN A 62 -13.13 -4.80 19.35
N GLN A 63 -14.36 -4.36 19.67
CA GLN A 63 -14.88 -4.42 21.04
C GLN A 63 -14.93 -5.86 21.55
N ASP A 64 -15.28 -6.83 20.71
CA ASP A 64 -15.32 -8.24 21.12
C ASP A 64 -13.93 -8.78 21.45
N ALA A 65 -12.90 -8.41 20.67
CA ALA A 65 -11.51 -8.78 20.94
C ALA A 65 -10.96 -8.10 22.21
N LEU A 66 -11.32 -6.83 22.44
CA LEU A 66 -10.95 -6.08 23.65
C LEU A 66 -11.64 -6.60 24.92
N GLN A 67 -12.90 -7.05 24.81
CA GLN A 67 -13.64 -7.69 25.90
C GLN A 67 -13.02 -9.02 26.33
N GLN A 68 -12.30 -9.70 25.44
CA GLN A 68 -11.57 -10.94 25.74
C GLN A 68 -10.19 -10.70 26.38
N ILE A 69 -9.74 -9.45 26.50
CA ILE A 69 -8.48 -9.12 27.16
C ILE A 69 -8.77 -8.62 28.58
N ASP A 70 -8.23 -9.34 29.57
CA ASP A 70 -8.35 -8.98 30.98
C ASP A 70 -7.94 -7.52 31.23
N SER A 71 -8.66 -6.82 32.11
CA SER A 71 -8.27 -5.47 32.52
C SER A 71 -6.98 -5.52 33.35
N PHE A 72 -5.92 -4.91 32.82
CA PHE A 72 -4.63 -4.75 33.50
C PHE A 72 -4.01 -3.40 33.19
N ASP A 73 -3.21 -2.89 34.12
CA ASP A 73 -2.40 -1.68 33.98
C ASP A 73 -0.88 -1.97 34.05
N ARG A 74 -0.05 -0.92 34.16
CA ARG A 74 1.41 -1.06 34.22
C ARG A 74 1.89 -1.68 35.54
N GLU A 75 1.13 -1.56 36.63
CA GLU A 75 1.46 -2.21 37.90
C GLU A 75 1.18 -3.71 37.81
N ASP A 76 0.03 -4.11 37.24
CA ASP A 76 -0.33 -5.50 37.00
C ASP A 76 0.70 -6.24 36.12
N LEU A 77 1.26 -5.56 35.12
CA LEU A 77 2.32 -6.09 34.25
C LEU A 77 3.63 -6.35 35.02
N ASN A 78 3.93 -5.54 36.03
CA ASN A 78 5.16 -5.65 36.82
C ASN A 78 4.98 -6.47 38.11
N SER A 79 3.74 -6.76 38.51
CA SER A 79 3.42 -7.60 39.67
C SER A 79 3.36 -9.10 39.35
N GLY A 80 3.51 -9.47 38.06
CA GLY A 80 3.38 -10.85 37.58
C GLY A 80 1.93 -11.34 37.43
N ARG A 81 0.94 -10.42 37.42
CA ARG A 81 -0.47 -10.78 37.21
C ARG A 81 -0.75 -11.18 35.75
N VAL A 82 -0.05 -10.53 34.81
CA VAL A 82 -0.17 -10.82 33.39
C VAL A 82 0.85 -11.88 33.01
N GLU A 83 0.37 -13.08 32.70
CA GLU A 83 1.25 -14.18 32.32
C GLU A 83 2.06 -13.86 31.05
N GLY A 84 3.30 -14.37 30.99
CA GLY A 84 4.20 -14.18 29.85
C GLY A 84 5.03 -12.89 29.87
N ILE A 85 4.67 -11.91 30.70
CA ILE A 85 5.42 -10.66 30.88
C ILE A 85 5.94 -10.59 32.33
N CYS A 86 7.25 -10.36 32.49
CA CYS A 86 7.88 -10.17 33.79
C CYS A 86 7.96 -8.69 34.19
N SER A 87 8.30 -7.81 33.24
CA SER A 87 8.36 -6.39 33.51
C SER A 87 8.22 -5.55 32.25
N VAL A 88 7.73 -4.31 32.42
CA VAL A 88 7.61 -3.29 31.37
C VAL A 88 8.09 -1.96 31.93
N HIS A 89 9.23 -1.49 31.43
CA HIS A 89 9.89 -0.28 31.91
C HIS A 89 10.50 0.53 30.75
N ASP A 90 10.69 1.82 30.97
CA ASP A 90 11.32 2.68 29.96
C ASP A 90 12.85 2.47 30.01
N GLY A 91 13.46 2.31 28.85
CA GLY A 91 14.90 2.06 28.72
C GLY A 91 15.74 3.27 29.08
N ASN A 92 16.95 3.02 29.58
CA ASN A 92 17.87 4.07 30.07
C ASN A 92 18.37 5.04 28.99
N VAL A 93 18.28 4.70 27.70
CA VAL A 93 18.80 5.50 26.57
C VAL A 93 17.76 5.55 25.46
N GLY A 94 17.31 6.75 25.08
CA GLY A 94 16.49 6.98 23.88
C GLY A 94 14.98 6.77 24.01
N GLY A 95 14.46 6.41 25.21
CA GLY A 95 13.02 6.25 25.43
C GLY A 95 12.42 4.96 24.86
N ASN A 96 13.25 4.01 24.41
CA ASN A 96 12.78 2.69 23.97
C ASN A 96 12.12 1.95 25.14
N LEU A 97 10.93 1.40 24.93
CA LEU A 97 10.24 0.61 25.94
C LEU A 97 10.84 -0.80 26.00
N VAL A 98 11.21 -1.26 27.19
CA VAL A 98 11.74 -2.60 27.41
C VAL A 98 10.65 -3.49 28.00
N ILE A 99 10.38 -4.61 27.33
CA ILE A 99 9.43 -5.64 27.76
C ILE A 99 10.22 -6.92 28.05
N GLN A 100 10.30 -7.31 29.31
CA GLN A 100 10.94 -8.57 29.70
C GLN A 100 9.91 -9.70 29.68
N LEU A 101 10.19 -10.74 28.90
CA LEU A 101 9.33 -11.92 28.80
C LEU A 101 9.66 -12.94 29.89
N SER A 102 8.69 -13.81 30.15
CA SER A 102 8.85 -14.93 31.07
C SER A 102 9.92 -15.92 30.59
N ALA A 103 10.64 -16.51 31.55
CA ALA A 103 11.80 -17.37 31.28
C ALA A 103 11.46 -18.70 30.58
N ASP A 104 10.19 -19.11 30.61
CA ASP A 104 9.67 -20.28 29.90
C ASP A 104 9.45 -20.02 28.40
N ILE A 105 9.49 -18.77 27.95
CA ILE A 105 9.33 -18.41 26.54
C ILE A 105 10.69 -18.41 25.85
N GLN A 106 10.88 -19.34 24.93
CA GLN A 106 12.13 -19.44 24.16
C GLN A 106 12.23 -18.33 23.12
N ALA A 107 13.45 -17.85 22.88
CA ALA A 107 13.68 -16.78 21.93
C ALA A 107 13.27 -17.16 20.50
N LYS A 108 13.51 -18.41 20.08
CA LYS A 108 13.08 -18.90 18.75
C LYS A 108 11.56 -18.84 18.58
N THR A 109 10.80 -19.18 19.62
CA THR A 109 9.34 -19.14 19.60
C THR A 109 8.85 -17.70 19.50
N PHE A 110 9.46 -16.79 20.27
CA PHE A 110 9.05 -15.39 20.24
C PHE A 110 9.43 -14.69 18.93
N VAL A 111 10.50 -15.10 18.25
CA VAL A 111 10.78 -14.65 16.87
C VAL A 111 9.63 -14.99 15.94
N ARG A 112 9.03 -16.20 16.04
CA ARG A 112 7.84 -16.57 15.24
C ARG A 112 6.62 -15.72 15.58
N VAL A 113 6.46 -15.35 16.86
CA VAL A 113 5.41 -14.42 17.28
C VAL A 113 5.62 -13.05 16.61
N LEU A 114 6.84 -12.52 16.61
CA LEU A 114 7.14 -11.24 15.95
C LEU A 114 6.94 -11.32 14.43
N GLU A 115 7.37 -12.41 13.78
CA GLU A 115 7.10 -12.62 12.36
C GLU A 115 5.60 -12.57 12.08
N PHE A 116 4.80 -13.32 12.84
CA PHE A 116 3.34 -13.29 12.73
C PHE A 116 2.76 -11.86 12.90
N LEU A 117 3.23 -11.10 13.88
CA LEU A 117 2.73 -9.73 14.10
C LEU A 117 3.08 -8.76 12.97
N TYR A 118 4.17 -9.01 12.23
CA TYR A 118 4.61 -8.14 11.13
C TYR A 118 4.04 -8.56 9.77
N THR A 119 3.80 -9.85 9.56
CA THR A 119 3.47 -10.41 8.24
C THR A 119 2.13 -11.14 8.20
N GLY A 120 1.43 -11.30 9.32
CA GLY A 120 0.18 -12.06 9.44
C GLY A 120 0.36 -13.58 9.46
N VAL A 121 1.51 -14.09 9.02
CA VAL A 121 1.85 -15.52 9.02
C VAL A 121 3.32 -15.71 9.41
N PRO A 122 3.63 -16.51 10.46
CA PRO A 122 5.01 -16.77 10.84
C PRO A 122 5.73 -17.62 9.79
N ARG A 123 7.06 -17.52 9.71
CA ARG A 123 7.83 -18.47 8.90
C ARG A 123 7.96 -19.77 9.68
N ILE A 124 7.21 -20.80 9.32
CA ILE A 124 7.34 -22.13 9.91
C ILE A 124 7.92 -23.05 8.83
N SER A 125 8.99 -23.76 9.17
CA SER A 125 9.65 -24.69 8.25
C SER A 125 8.98 -26.06 8.34
N GLU A 126 9.00 -26.83 7.24
CA GLU A 126 8.40 -28.18 7.18
C GLU A 126 9.04 -29.15 8.18
N ASP A 127 10.28 -28.91 8.60
CA ASP A 127 11.02 -29.69 9.60
C ASP A 127 10.74 -29.26 11.06
N THR A 128 9.82 -28.31 11.28
CA THR A 128 9.46 -27.86 12.63
C THR A 128 8.80 -29.01 13.41
N GLY A 129 9.47 -29.47 14.46
CA GLY A 129 8.97 -30.58 15.28
C GLY A 129 7.66 -30.25 16.02
N GLU A 130 6.86 -31.27 16.33
CA GLU A 130 5.57 -31.11 17.01
C GLU A 130 5.66 -30.32 18.33
N ASP A 131 6.73 -30.52 19.11
CA ASP A 131 6.90 -29.84 20.40
C ASP A 131 7.13 -28.33 20.22
N GLU A 132 7.79 -27.91 19.14
CA GLU A 132 7.96 -26.50 18.81
C GLU A 132 6.64 -25.85 18.41
N LEU A 133 5.82 -26.57 17.65
CA LEU A 133 4.49 -26.11 17.23
C LEU A 133 3.53 -26.00 18.43
N LYS A 134 3.54 -26.99 19.33
CA LYS A 134 2.77 -26.96 20.59
C LYS A 134 3.19 -25.77 21.46
N GLU A 135 4.49 -25.48 21.53
CA GLU A 135 4.99 -24.33 22.27
C GLU A 135 4.58 -22.99 21.63
N LEU A 136 4.68 -22.87 20.29
CA LEU A 136 4.19 -21.68 19.59
C LEU A 136 2.70 -21.45 19.81
N LYS A 137 1.90 -22.51 19.75
CA LYS A 137 0.45 -22.47 20.02
C LYS A 137 0.15 -22.08 21.48
N ARG A 138 0.94 -22.53 22.44
CA ARG A 138 0.85 -22.10 23.86
C ARG A 138 1.12 -20.61 23.99
N VAL A 139 2.21 -20.11 23.40
CA VAL A 139 2.60 -18.69 23.44
C VAL A 139 1.58 -17.81 22.69
N ALA A 140 1.00 -18.30 21.60
CA ALA A 140 -0.07 -17.61 20.89
C ALA A 140 -1.29 -17.38 21.79
N ARG A 141 -1.70 -18.40 22.58
CA ARG A 141 -2.80 -18.28 23.54
C ARG A 141 -2.46 -17.35 24.71
N LEU A 142 -1.21 -17.40 25.18
CA LEU A 142 -0.69 -16.53 26.23
C LEU A 142 -0.84 -15.05 25.87
N PHE A 143 -0.44 -14.67 24.66
CA PHE A 143 -0.53 -13.30 24.15
C PHE A 143 -1.83 -12.98 23.40
N LYS A 144 -2.86 -13.83 23.54
CA LYS A 144 -4.19 -13.63 22.95
C LYS A 144 -4.15 -13.41 21.42
N LEU A 145 -3.38 -14.24 20.71
CA LEU A 145 -3.22 -14.25 19.25
C LEU A 145 -3.99 -15.43 18.64
N PRO A 146 -5.33 -15.34 18.47
CA PRO A 146 -6.16 -16.47 18.05
C PRO A 146 -5.79 -17.00 16.67
N TYR A 147 -5.52 -16.11 15.70
CA TYR A 147 -5.15 -16.52 14.35
C TYR A 147 -3.80 -17.24 14.28
N LEU A 148 -2.84 -16.90 15.16
CA LEU A 148 -1.59 -17.65 15.26
C LEU A 148 -1.84 -19.06 15.81
N ALA A 149 -2.74 -19.21 16.78
CA ALA A 149 -3.15 -20.53 17.26
C ALA A 149 -3.85 -21.34 16.16
N THR A 150 -4.71 -20.71 15.35
CA THR A 150 -5.36 -21.34 14.18
C THR A 150 -4.33 -21.76 13.12
N ILE A 151 -3.32 -20.94 12.83
CA ILE A 151 -2.23 -21.31 11.91
C ILE A 151 -1.51 -22.56 12.40
N CYS A 152 -1.22 -22.65 13.72
CA CYS A 152 -0.62 -23.84 14.30
C CYS A 152 -1.53 -25.07 14.17
N GLU A 153 -2.84 -24.91 14.39
CA GLU A 153 -3.84 -25.98 14.23
C GLU A 153 -3.96 -26.48 12.79
N ASN A 154 -3.86 -25.57 11.82
CA ASN A 154 -3.88 -25.94 10.41
C ASN A 154 -2.64 -26.77 10.05
N ILE A 155 -1.46 -26.41 10.55
CA ILE A 155 -0.22 -27.19 10.33
C ILE A 155 -0.32 -28.56 10.99
N GLU A 156 -0.83 -28.66 12.22
CA GLU A 156 -1.07 -29.94 12.91
C GLU A 156 -1.99 -30.89 12.13
N LYS A 157 -2.86 -30.34 11.27
CA LYS A 157 -3.83 -31.09 10.47
C LYS A 157 -3.42 -31.25 9.00
N GLU A 158 -2.24 -30.79 8.60
CA GLU A 158 -1.80 -30.75 7.20
C GLU A 158 -2.72 -29.87 6.30
N GLU A 159 -3.35 -28.85 6.88
CA GLU A 159 -4.26 -27.89 6.25
C GLU A 159 -3.61 -26.50 6.04
N GLU A 160 -2.28 -26.44 6.02
CA GLU A 160 -1.51 -25.19 5.95
C GLU A 160 -1.76 -24.34 4.69
N PHE A 161 -2.31 -24.93 3.63
CA PHE A 161 -2.76 -24.21 2.43
C PHE A 161 -3.85 -23.16 2.71
N LEU A 162 -4.52 -23.21 3.88
CA LEU A 162 -5.49 -22.22 4.33
C LEU A 162 -4.82 -20.95 4.89
N ASN A 163 -3.60 -21.07 5.40
CA ASN A 163 -2.90 -19.99 6.12
C ASN A 163 -2.64 -18.72 5.29
N PRO A 164 -2.36 -18.78 3.96
CA PRO A 164 -2.21 -17.58 3.15
C PRO A 164 -3.42 -16.63 3.21
N SER A 165 -4.64 -17.17 3.30
CA SER A 165 -5.85 -16.35 3.42
C SER A 165 -5.95 -15.59 4.74
N ILE A 166 -5.45 -16.20 5.83
CA ILE A 166 -5.32 -15.56 7.15
C ILE A 166 -4.32 -14.40 7.05
N GLY A 167 -3.19 -14.62 6.39
CA GLY A 167 -2.17 -13.60 6.15
C GLY A 167 -2.75 -12.36 5.47
N THR A 168 -3.33 -12.54 4.28
CA THR A 168 -3.95 -11.43 3.51
C THR A 168 -4.94 -10.63 4.36
N TYR A 169 -5.85 -11.32 5.04
CA TYR A 169 -6.84 -10.67 5.92
C TYR A 169 -6.18 -9.86 7.04
N LEU A 170 -5.18 -10.42 7.72
CA LEU A 170 -4.50 -9.75 8.82
C LEU A 170 -3.64 -8.58 8.36
N ASN A 171 -3.03 -8.64 7.17
CA ASN A 171 -2.28 -7.52 6.60
C ASN A 171 -3.21 -6.33 6.32
N ASP A 172 -4.38 -6.56 5.71
CA ASP A 172 -5.38 -5.52 5.47
C ASP A 172 -5.90 -4.92 6.79
N GLU A 173 -6.25 -5.76 7.76
CA GLU A 173 -6.72 -5.31 9.09
C GLU A 173 -5.64 -4.52 9.84
N THR A 174 -4.39 -4.97 9.79
CA THR A 174 -3.25 -4.29 10.43
C THR A 174 -3.02 -2.93 9.78
N GLY A 175 -3.03 -2.85 8.46
CA GLY A 175 -2.93 -1.59 7.73
C GLY A 175 -4.06 -0.62 8.10
N LEU A 176 -5.31 -1.10 8.12
CA LEU A 176 -6.46 -0.29 8.51
C LEU A 176 -6.34 0.25 9.93
N LYS A 177 -5.89 -0.57 10.89
CA LYS A 177 -5.64 -0.13 12.27
C LYS A 177 -4.49 0.87 12.34
N MET A 178 -3.41 0.66 11.59
CA MET A 178 -2.32 1.63 11.49
C MET A 178 -2.82 2.98 10.99
N LYS A 179 -3.63 3.00 9.93
CA LYS A 179 -4.30 4.22 9.43
C LYS A 179 -5.11 4.89 10.54
N GLN A 180 -6.01 4.15 11.18
CA GLN A 180 -6.87 4.69 12.23
C GLN A 180 -6.09 5.22 13.43
N MET A 181 -4.99 4.59 13.82
CA MET A 181 -4.22 4.95 15.01
C MET A 181 -3.20 6.05 14.77
N PHE A 182 -2.59 6.11 13.58
CA PHE A 182 -1.34 6.83 13.38
C PHE A 182 -1.30 7.73 12.13
N LEU A 183 -2.12 7.50 11.11
CA LEU A 183 -2.07 8.32 9.89
C LEU A 183 -2.46 9.77 10.18
N ASN A 184 -1.56 10.69 9.82
CA ASN A 184 -1.69 12.13 10.08
C ASN A 184 -1.99 12.47 11.55
N LYS A 185 -1.40 11.72 12.48
CA LYS A 185 -1.54 11.95 13.92
C LYS A 185 -0.19 12.24 14.54
N LYS A 186 -0.17 13.20 15.48
CA LYS A 186 1.03 13.61 16.21
C LYS A 186 1.56 12.53 17.16
N SER A 187 0.73 11.57 17.56
CA SER A 187 1.11 10.47 18.43
C SER A 187 2.22 9.63 17.79
N HIS A 188 3.39 9.60 18.41
CA HIS A 188 4.59 8.89 17.96
C HIS A 188 5.18 9.37 16.62
N SER A 189 4.69 10.47 16.04
CA SER A 189 5.24 11.00 14.79
C SER A 189 6.66 11.52 15.01
N ASP A 190 7.60 11.08 14.19
CA ASP A 190 9.01 11.47 14.20
C ASP A 190 9.40 12.24 12.93
N VAL A 191 8.44 12.49 12.03
CA VAL A 191 8.58 13.33 10.83
C VAL A 191 7.29 14.10 10.53
N VAL A 192 7.45 15.28 9.97
CA VAL A 192 6.40 16.21 9.57
C VAL A 192 6.64 16.64 8.12
N PHE A 193 5.58 16.63 7.32
CA PHE A 193 5.60 17.20 5.98
C PHE A 193 4.84 18.53 5.94
N LEU A 194 5.35 19.48 5.17
CA LEU A 194 4.68 20.75 4.88
C LEU A 194 4.11 20.67 3.47
N VAL A 195 2.80 20.46 3.37
CA VAL A 195 2.08 20.21 2.11
C VAL A 195 0.94 21.22 1.99
N ASP A 196 0.92 21.99 0.90
CA ASP A 196 -0.12 23.00 0.66
C ASP A 196 -0.35 23.95 1.86
N GLY A 197 0.75 24.38 2.49
CA GLY A 197 0.74 25.23 3.69
C GLY A 197 0.27 24.55 4.98
N GLN A 198 0.00 23.24 4.95
CA GLN A 198 -0.50 22.45 6.08
C GLN A 198 0.54 21.45 6.59
N THR A 199 0.44 21.13 7.87
CA THR A 199 1.32 20.20 8.57
C THR A 199 0.73 18.79 8.54
N VAL A 200 1.48 17.83 8.01
CA VAL A 200 1.10 16.41 7.96
C VAL A 200 2.06 15.58 8.80
N HIS A 201 1.55 14.86 9.79
CA HIS A 201 2.34 14.01 10.68
C HIS A 201 2.52 12.59 10.10
N ALA A 202 3.74 12.05 10.16
CA ALA A 202 4.03 10.70 9.70
C ALA A 202 5.12 10.03 10.54
N HIS A 203 5.49 8.80 10.13
CA HIS A 203 6.40 7.94 10.88
C HIS A 203 7.49 7.40 9.96
N LYS A 204 8.76 7.70 10.26
CA LYS A 204 9.94 7.29 9.46
C LYS A 204 9.99 5.79 9.27
N VAL A 205 9.60 5.00 10.28
CA VAL A 205 9.52 3.53 10.18
C VAL A 205 8.57 3.08 9.07
N VAL A 206 7.37 3.67 8.96
CA VAL A 206 6.40 3.31 7.92
C VAL A 206 6.94 3.72 6.56
N LEU A 207 7.39 4.97 6.43
CA LEU A 207 7.86 5.51 5.16
C LEU A 207 9.10 4.78 4.63
N SER A 208 10.08 4.51 5.51
CA SER A 208 11.30 3.78 5.16
C SER A 208 11.04 2.30 4.88
N THR A 209 9.99 1.72 5.47
CA THR A 209 9.59 0.35 5.18
C THR A 209 8.91 0.26 3.81
N ARG A 210 8.15 1.28 3.41
CA ARG A 210 7.24 1.21 2.26
C ARG A 210 7.73 1.96 1.01
N SER A 211 8.81 2.73 1.12
CA SER A 211 9.41 3.47 0.01
C SER A 211 10.93 3.52 0.13
N ASP A 212 11.63 3.01 -0.90
CA ASP A 212 13.08 3.08 -0.98
C ASP A 212 13.60 4.53 -1.06
N VAL A 213 12.84 5.42 -1.72
CA VAL A 213 13.14 6.85 -1.80
C VAL A 213 13.16 7.47 -0.40
N MET A 214 12.14 7.18 0.41
CA MET A 214 12.06 7.64 1.79
C MET A 214 13.08 6.93 2.69
N ALA A 215 13.33 5.64 2.49
CA ALA A 215 14.35 4.89 3.22
C ALA A 215 15.74 5.50 3.05
N ALA A 216 16.06 5.93 1.81
CA ALA A 216 17.29 6.66 1.49
C ALA A 216 17.32 8.04 2.17
N MET A 217 16.23 8.80 2.08
CA MET A 217 16.08 10.12 2.72
C MET A 217 16.34 10.07 4.23
N PHE A 218 15.81 9.05 4.93
CA PHE A 218 15.96 8.91 6.38
C PHE A 218 17.19 8.09 6.81
N SER A 219 18.12 7.81 5.89
CA SER A 219 19.36 7.06 6.16
C SER A 219 20.62 7.93 6.19
N GLY A 220 21.76 7.35 6.53
CA GLY A 220 23.06 8.04 6.44
C GLY A 220 23.19 9.28 7.31
N ASN A 221 23.99 10.25 6.84
CA ASN A 221 24.32 11.49 7.56
C ASN A 221 23.45 12.69 7.15
N PHE A 222 22.26 12.44 6.58
CA PHE A 222 21.33 13.50 6.21
C PHE A 222 20.71 14.15 7.46
N ALA A 223 20.22 15.39 7.36
CA ALA A 223 19.64 16.09 8.50
C ALA A 223 18.35 15.39 8.99
N GLU A 224 17.67 14.74 8.06
CA GLU A 224 16.43 14.00 8.18
C GLU A 224 16.62 12.65 8.89
N SER A 225 17.85 12.12 8.98
CA SER A 225 18.13 10.84 9.62
C SER A 225 18.25 10.92 11.14
N ARG A 226 18.31 12.14 11.70
CA ARG A 226 18.43 12.38 13.15
C ARG A 226 17.21 11.82 13.91
N LYS A 227 17.48 11.02 14.95
CA LYS A 227 16.45 10.36 15.79
C LYS A 227 15.93 11.27 16.91
N ASP A 228 16.69 12.28 17.28
CA ASP A 228 16.42 13.20 18.39
C ASP A 228 15.56 14.41 18.00
N GLN A 229 15.24 14.57 16.71
CA GLN A 229 14.55 15.74 16.18
C GLN A 229 13.47 15.32 15.17
N ILE A 230 12.30 15.95 15.27
CA ILE A 230 11.26 15.85 14.24
C ILE A 230 11.80 16.54 12.99
N SER A 231 11.85 15.80 11.89
CA SER A 231 12.25 16.34 10.59
C SER A 231 11.08 17.05 9.93
N GLU A 232 11.27 18.27 9.46
CA GLU A 232 10.28 19.02 8.67
C GLU A 232 10.66 18.98 7.19
N ILE A 233 9.80 18.41 6.35
CA ILE A 233 10.08 18.18 4.93
C ILE A 233 9.04 18.91 4.07
N PRO A 234 9.44 19.91 3.27
CA PRO A 234 8.52 20.55 2.33
C PRO A 234 8.20 19.60 1.16
N VAL A 235 6.91 19.52 0.79
CA VAL A 235 6.45 18.82 -0.42
C VAL A 235 5.86 19.87 -1.36
N PRO A 236 6.69 20.52 -2.19
CA PRO A 236 6.19 21.49 -3.14
C PRO A 236 5.34 20.80 -4.22
N ASN A 237 4.35 21.50 -4.76
CA ASN A 237 3.53 21.06 -5.89
C ASN A 237 2.65 19.82 -5.66
N ALA A 238 2.41 19.44 -4.41
CA ALA A 238 1.41 18.42 -4.06
C ALA A 238 0.22 19.07 -3.34
N SER A 239 -0.99 18.68 -3.70
CA SER A 239 -2.18 19.00 -2.90
C SER A 239 -2.16 18.17 -1.61
N LEU A 240 -2.79 18.68 -0.56
CA LEU A 240 -2.93 17.92 0.68
C LEU A 240 -3.66 16.58 0.44
N GLU A 241 -4.71 16.58 -0.38
CA GLU A 241 -5.51 15.39 -0.70
C GLU A 241 -4.66 14.28 -1.32
N ASN A 242 -3.88 14.61 -2.36
CA ASN A 242 -3.06 13.62 -3.06
C ASN A 242 -1.93 13.09 -2.17
N PHE A 243 -1.32 13.95 -1.35
CA PHE A 243 -0.29 13.51 -0.42
C PHE A 243 -0.86 12.62 0.69
N LEU A 244 -2.05 12.92 1.20
CA LEU A 244 -2.73 12.04 2.16
C LEU A 244 -3.11 10.70 1.54
N ALA A 245 -3.48 10.65 0.26
CA ALA A 245 -3.72 9.40 -0.46
C ALA A 245 -2.44 8.56 -0.61
N LEU A 246 -1.30 9.18 -0.96
CA LEU A 246 0.01 8.51 -0.95
C LEU A 246 0.37 8.00 0.45
N LEU A 247 0.15 8.83 1.47
CA LEU A 247 0.46 8.46 2.85
C LEU A 247 -0.42 7.28 3.28
N GLU A 248 -1.71 7.27 2.94
CA GLU A 248 -2.61 6.15 3.19
C GLU A 248 -2.11 4.86 2.55
N TYR A 249 -1.60 4.93 1.31
CA TYR A 249 -0.97 3.80 0.65
C TYR A 249 0.20 3.23 1.42
N PHE A 250 1.06 4.06 2.00
CA PHE A 250 2.15 3.55 2.84
C PHE A 250 1.63 2.82 4.08
N TYR A 251 0.56 3.29 4.72
CA TYR A 251 0.05 2.65 5.94
C TYR A 251 -0.76 1.39 5.66
N THR A 252 -1.39 1.29 4.49
CA THR A 252 -2.45 0.29 4.24
C THR A 252 -2.24 -0.58 3.01
N ASP A 253 -1.34 -0.20 2.11
CA ASP A 253 -1.25 -0.73 0.74
C ASP A 253 -2.46 -0.44 -0.17
N HIS A 254 -3.36 0.45 0.30
CA HIS A 254 -4.55 0.93 -0.41
C HIS A 254 -4.58 2.46 -0.46
N ALA A 255 -5.28 3.03 -1.44
CA ALA A 255 -5.47 4.46 -1.57
C ALA A 255 -6.93 4.77 -1.96
N PRO A 256 -7.50 5.92 -1.57
CA PRO A 256 -8.88 6.32 -1.88
C PRO A 256 -9.01 6.78 -3.34
N LEU A 257 -8.74 5.89 -4.29
CA LEU A 257 -8.72 6.19 -5.72
C LEU A 257 -10.12 6.33 -6.31
N GLU A 258 -11.10 5.61 -5.77
CA GLU A 258 -12.47 5.67 -6.30
C GLU A 258 -13.16 7.00 -5.95
N GLU A 259 -12.85 7.57 -4.79
CA GLU A 259 -13.41 8.84 -4.32
C GLU A 259 -12.58 10.08 -4.71
N SER A 260 -11.37 9.88 -5.23
CA SER A 260 -10.47 10.99 -5.58
C SER A 260 -10.94 11.75 -6.83
N ASN A 261 -10.83 13.08 -6.80
CA ASN A 261 -11.08 13.93 -7.96
C ASN A 261 -9.80 14.22 -8.77
N ASP A 262 -8.62 13.78 -8.30
CA ASP A 262 -7.33 14.06 -8.92
C ASP A 262 -6.42 12.81 -8.91
N LEU A 263 -6.83 11.80 -9.68
CA LEU A 263 -6.05 10.58 -9.88
C LEU A 263 -4.66 10.85 -10.50
N ILE A 264 -4.52 11.93 -11.27
CA ILE A 264 -3.27 12.31 -11.93
C ILE A 264 -2.26 12.82 -10.92
N GLY A 265 -2.68 13.63 -9.96
CA GLY A 265 -1.81 14.07 -8.87
C GLY A 265 -1.37 12.91 -7.97
N ILE A 266 -2.23 11.93 -7.72
CA ILE A 266 -1.83 10.69 -7.01
C ILE A 266 -0.83 9.88 -7.86
N LEU A 267 -1.06 9.76 -9.16
CA LEU A 267 -0.15 9.09 -10.09
C LEU A 267 1.24 9.74 -10.10
N SER A 268 1.33 11.07 -10.15
CA SER A 268 2.60 11.82 -10.09
C SER A 268 3.37 11.48 -8.82
N LEU A 269 2.71 11.55 -7.67
CA LEU A 269 3.32 11.24 -6.38
C LEU A 269 3.74 9.78 -6.27
N ALA A 270 2.99 8.85 -6.87
CA ALA A 270 3.33 7.44 -6.91
C ALA A 270 4.61 7.18 -7.71
N ASP A 271 4.77 7.80 -8.88
CA ASP A 271 5.97 7.71 -9.71
C ASP A 271 7.19 8.32 -9.01
N GLU A 272 7.05 9.54 -8.46
CA GLU A 272 8.10 10.25 -7.72
C GLU A 272 8.63 9.44 -6.51
N ASN A 273 7.75 8.67 -5.86
CA ASN A 273 8.10 7.81 -4.72
C ASN A 273 8.43 6.36 -5.12
N CYS A 274 8.55 6.09 -6.43
CA CYS A 274 8.83 4.78 -7.01
C CYS A 274 7.89 3.68 -6.51
N GLN A 275 6.58 3.93 -6.57
CA GLN A 275 5.51 3.03 -6.13
C GLN A 275 4.80 2.40 -7.34
N PRO A 276 5.40 1.40 -8.02
CA PRO A 276 4.87 0.87 -9.29
C PRO A 276 3.48 0.26 -9.15
N ARG A 277 3.18 -0.41 -8.04
CA ARG A 277 1.84 -0.95 -7.78
C ARG A 277 0.79 0.16 -7.65
N LEU A 278 1.09 1.25 -6.95
CA LEU A 278 0.18 2.40 -6.85
C LEU A 278 0.00 3.09 -8.21
N VAL A 279 1.07 3.18 -9.02
CA VAL A 279 0.96 3.61 -10.42
C VAL A 279 -0.04 2.74 -11.17
N ASN A 280 0.09 1.41 -11.13
CA ASN A 280 -0.84 0.50 -11.83
C ASN A 280 -2.29 0.63 -11.37
N LEU A 281 -2.50 0.87 -10.07
CA LEU A 281 -3.84 1.15 -9.55
C LEU A 281 -4.39 2.47 -10.11
N CYS A 282 -3.60 3.55 -10.11
CA CYS A 282 -4.01 4.81 -10.72
C CYS A 282 -4.33 4.65 -12.21
N GLU A 283 -3.47 3.94 -12.96
CA GLU A 283 -3.71 3.62 -14.38
C GLU A 283 -5.08 2.95 -14.58
N LEU A 284 -5.43 1.97 -13.73
CA LEU A 284 -6.70 1.25 -13.80
C LEU A 284 -7.92 2.16 -13.54
N TYR A 285 -7.86 3.00 -12.51
CA TYR A 285 -8.98 3.89 -12.20
C TYR A 285 -9.12 4.98 -13.26
N ILE A 286 -8.02 5.56 -13.73
CA ILE A 286 -8.02 6.55 -14.81
C ILE A 286 -8.60 5.94 -16.10
N SER A 287 -8.23 4.72 -16.48
CA SER A 287 -8.79 4.11 -17.70
C SER A 287 -10.30 3.91 -17.60
N LYS A 288 -10.81 3.55 -16.41
CA LYS A 288 -12.25 3.45 -16.16
C LYS A 288 -12.94 4.82 -16.27
N GLU A 289 -12.28 5.91 -15.87
CA GLU A 289 -12.80 7.26 -16.07
C GLU A 289 -12.86 7.65 -17.54
N VAL A 290 -11.82 7.33 -18.32
CA VAL A 290 -11.82 7.53 -19.78
C VAL A 290 -12.96 6.78 -20.43
N ASP A 291 -13.13 5.50 -20.12
CA ASP A 291 -14.23 4.67 -20.65
C ASP A 291 -15.61 5.24 -20.29
N ARG A 292 -15.77 5.75 -19.07
CA ARG A 292 -17.02 6.36 -18.59
C ARG A 292 -17.32 7.67 -19.31
N ALA A 293 -16.33 8.56 -19.40
CA ALA A 293 -16.46 9.87 -20.02
C ALA A 293 -16.69 9.79 -21.54
N CYS A 294 -16.12 8.76 -22.18
CA CYS A 294 -16.21 8.57 -23.62
C CYS A 294 -17.38 7.69 -24.10
N ARG A 295 -18.21 7.17 -23.17
CA ARG A 295 -19.26 6.18 -23.47
C ARG A 295 -20.25 6.61 -24.57
N ASP A 296 -20.67 7.87 -24.55
CA ASP A 296 -21.73 8.35 -25.46
C ASP A 296 -21.17 8.93 -26.76
N ARG A 297 -20.27 9.92 -26.65
CA ARG A 297 -19.65 10.58 -27.81
C ARG A 297 -18.25 11.10 -27.47
N ILE A 298 -17.23 10.41 -27.99
CA ILE A 298 -15.81 10.75 -27.80
C ILE A 298 -15.49 12.20 -28.19
N GLU A 299 -16.08 12.71 -29.28
CA GLU A 299 -15.84 14.07 -29.80
C GLU A 299 -16.28 15.18 -28.84
N LYS A 300 -17.24 14.88 -27.95
CA LYS A 300 -17.81 15.82 -26.99
C LYS A 300 -17.44 15.50 -25.55
N ALA A 301 -16.64 14.46 -25.33
CA ALA A 301 -16.20 14.07 -24.00
C ALA A 301 -15.29 15.18 -23.43
N ASP A 302 -15.56 15.57 -22.19
CA ASP A 302 -14.83 16.66 -21.51
C ASP A 302 -13.40 16.25 -21.12
N ILE A 303 -13.11 14.95 -21.14
CA ILE A 303 -11.78 14.42 -20.84
C ILE A 303 -10.80 14.67 -21.98
N ASP A 304 -9.60 15.16 -21.66
CA ASP A 304 -8.48 15.30 -22.58
C ASP A 304 -7.60 14.05 -22.57
N VAL A 305 -7.94 13.08 -23.43
CA VAL A 305 -7.20 11.80 -23.52
C VAL A 305 -5.78 11.99 -24.10
N ILE A 306 -5.52 13.07 -24.84
CA ILE A 306 -4.21 13.33 -25.43
C ILE A 306 -3.29 13.99 -24.41
N GLY A 307 -3.79 14.98 -23.66
CA GLY A 307 -3.11 15.50 -22.48
C GLY A 307 -2.84 14.39 -21.46
N LEU A 308 -3.77 13.45 -21.29
CA LEU A 308 -3.58 12.27 -20.45
C LEU A 308 -2.47 11.34 -20.95
N LEU A 309 -2.39 11.06 -22.26
CA LEU A 309 -1.31 10.28 -22.85
C LEU A 309 0.05 10.93 -22.57
N ASN A 310 0.16 12.23 -22.80
CA ASN A 310 1.40 12.98 -22.55
C ASN A 310 1.79 12.91 -21.06
N THR A 311 0.80 13.06 -20.18
CA THR A 311 1.00 12.96 -18.72
C THR A 311 1.44 11.56 -18.31
N ALA A 312 0.84 10.52 -18.88
CA ALA A 312 1.21 9.13 -18.63
C ALA A 312 2.65 8.83 -19.07
N ASN A 313 3.09 9.41 -20.18
CA ASN A 313 4.48 9.29 -20.65
C ASN A 313 5.46 9.98 -19.68
N ILE A 314 5.09 11.14 -19.11
CA ILE A 314 5.92 11.88 -18.14
C ILE A 314 6.10 11.09 -16.84
N PHE A 315 5.02 10.54 -16.27
CA PHE A 315 5.02 9.84 -14.98
C PHE A 315 5.21 8.32 -15.10
N ASN A 316 5.87 7.87 -16.17
CA ASN A 316 6.19 6.46 -16.42
C ASN A 316 5.01 5.47 -16.32
N ALA A 317 3.78 5.94 -16.55
CA ALA A 317 2.55 5.17 -16.53
C ALA A 317 2.36 4.43 -17.86
N LYS A 318 3.15 3.36 -18.05
CA LYS A 318 3.29 2.63 -19.32
C LYS A 318 2.01 1.93 -19.79
N GLN A 319 1.20 1.42 -18.87
CA GLN A 319 -0.05 0.75 -19.25
C GLN A 319 -1.10 1.77 -19.66
N LEU A 320 -1.15 2.91 -18.97
CA LEU A 320 -2.04 4.01 -19.32
C LEU A 320 -1.64 4.64 -20.66
N SER A 321 -0.36 4.87 -20.92
CA SER A 321 0.09 5.37 -22.22
C SER A 321 -0.25 4.39 -23.35
N THR A 322 -0.04 3.08 -23.13
CA THR A 322 -0.44 2.03 -24.08
C THR A 322 -1.95 2.03 -24.32
N PHE A 323 -2.74 2.15 -23.24
CA PHE A 323 -4.19 2.24 -23.32
C PHE A 323 -4.63 3.47 -24.13
N CYS A 324 -4.12 4.66 -23.83
CA CYS A 324 -4.46 5.89 -24.53
C CYS A 324 -4.06 5.83 -26.01
N ARG A 325 -2.86 5.34 -26.33
CA ARG A 325 -2.41 5.12 -27.73
C ARG A 325 -3.38 4.21 -28.48
N HIS A 326 -3.76 3.09 -27.88
CA HIS A 326 -4.72 2.17 -28.49
C HIS A 326 -6.10 2.81 -28.65
N PHE A 327 -6.60 3.48 -27.61
CA PHE A 327 -7.91 4.12 -27.61
C PHE A 327 -8.03 5.22 -28.66
N ILE A 328 -7.00 6.05 -28.80
CA ILE A 328 -6.93 7.10 -29.83
C ILE A 328 -6.84 6.47 -31.22
N SER A 329 -6.01 5.44 -31.41
CA SER A 329 -5.85 4.75 -32.70
C SER A 329 -7.16 4.13 -33.19
N THR A 330 -7.88 3.42 -32.32
CA THR A 330 -9.14 2.76 -32.65
C THR A 330 -10.27 3.75 -32.91
N ASN A 331 -10.18 4.97 -32.36
CA ASN A 331 -11.16 6.03 -32.52
C ASN A 331 -10.60 7.24 -33.28
N TYR A 332 -9.68 7.01 -34.23
CA TYR A 332 -8.85 8.05 -34.86
C TYR A 332 -9.69 9.20 -35.41
N ASP A 333 -10.76 8.91 -36.13
CA ASP A 333 -11.55 9.96 -36.79
C ASP A 333 -12.19 10.92 -35.77
N ALA A 334 -12.69 10.40 -34.65
CA ALA A 334 -13.27 11.21 -33.58
C ALA A 334 -12.19 12.10 -32.93
N PHE A 335 -11.02 11.54 -32.64
CA PHE A 335 -9.91 12.29 -32.04
C PHE A 335 -9.29 13.29 -32.99
N SER A 336 -9.19 13.00 -34.29
CA SER A 336 -8.62 13.92 -35.29
C SER A 336 -9.39 15.24 -35.44
N ARG A 337 -10.67 15.25 -35.01
CA ARG A 337 -11.54 16.44 -34.99
C ARG A 337 -11.43 17.25 -33.71
N ARG A 338 -10.78 16.70 -32.67
CA ARG A 338 -10.60 17.37 -31.39
C ARG A 338 -9.42 18.33 -31.44
N LYS A 339 -9.53 19.45 -30.70
CA LYS A 339 -8.48 20.49 -30.67
C LYS A 339 -7.17 19.96 -30.07
N GLU A 340 -7.27 18.99 -29.16
CA GLU A 340 -6.14 18.44 -28.43
C GLU A 340 -5.26 17.54 -29.33
N PHE A 341 -5.76 17.10 -30.49
CA PHE A 341 -5.05 16.17 -31.39
C PHE A 341 -3.70 16.67 -31.86
N THR A 342 -3.54 17.98 -32.00
CA THR A 342 -2.27 18.60 -32.36
C THR A 342 -1.23 18.54 -31.24
N GLY A 343 -1.63 18.16 -30.03
CA GLY A 343 -0.76 18.00 -28.86
C GLY A 343 -0.11 16.62 -28.75
N LEU A 344 -0.31 15.71 -29.72
CA LEU A 344 0.41 14.44 -29.77
C LEU A 344 1.88 14.66 -30.09
N ASP A 345 2.76 14.03 -29.31
CA ASP A 345 4.18 14.00 -29.62
C ASP A 345 4.44 13.26 -30.95
N PRO A 346 5.55 13.56 -31.68
CA PRO A 346 5.80 12.99 -32.99
C PRO A 346 5.79 11.45 -33.04
N GLU A 347 6.32 10.81 -32.01
CA GLU A 347 6.33 9.35 -31.87
C GLU A 347 4.90 8.79 -31.70
N ASP A 348 4.09 9.44 -30.86
CA ASP A 348 2.70 9.07 -30.64
C ASP A 348 1.85 9.30 -31.90
N MET A 349 2.09 10.39 -32.63
CA MET A 349 1.42 10.67 -33.89
C MET A 349 1.76 9.63 -34.96
N GLU A 350 3.02 9.22 -35.06
CA GLU A 350 3.42 8.14 -35.96
C GLU A 350 2.71 6.82 -35.57
N TYR A 351 2.73 6.48 -34.28
CA TYR A 351 2.09 5.27 -33.76
C TYR A 351 0.58 5.27 -34.07
N VAL A 352 -0.11 6.35 -33.72
CA VAL A 352 -1.57 6.47 -33.86
C VAL A 352 -1.97 6.43 -35.33
N THR A 353 -1.22 7.10 -36.22
CA THR A 353 -1.48 7.08 -37.67
C THR A 353 -1.26 5.68 -38.26
N LYS A 354 -0.22 4.98 -37.81
CA LYS A 354 0.11 3.64 -38.30
C LYS A 354 -0.93 2.60 -37.86
N ASN A 355 -1.44 2.72 -36.63
CA ASN A 355 -2.36 1.75 -36.02
C ASN A 355 -3.83 2.18 -36.08
N ARG A 356 -4.17 3.22 -36.84
CA ARG A 356 -5.52 3.78 -36.87
C ARG A 356 -6.58 2.81 -37.40
N TRP A 357 -7.79 2.98 -36.88
CA TRP A 357 -9.01 2.47 -37.49
C TRP A 357 -9.86 3.63 -38.06
N PRO A 358 -10.43 3.51 -39.27
CA PRO A 358 -10.11 2.49 -40.28
C PRO A 358 -8.66 2.61 -40.81
N PRO A 359 -8.01 1.52 -41.23
CA PRO A 359 -6.65 1.56 -41.76
C PRO A 359 -6.55 2.36 -43.07
N LEU A 360 -5.37 2.93 -43.36
CA LEU A 360 -5.17 3.75 -44.57
C LEU A 360 -5.41 3.02 -45.89
N HIS A 361 -5.16 1.70 -45.95
CA HIS A 361 -5.43 0.92 -47.16
C HIS A 361 -6.93 0.83 -47.44
N TYR A 362 -7.75 0.64 -46.39
CA TYR A 362 -9.20 0.60 -46.49
C TYR A 362 -9.75 1.94 -47.00
N LEU A 363 -9.27 3.06 -46.46
CA LEU A 363 -9.70 4.39 -46.92
C LEU A 363 -9.37 4.63 -48.40
N LYS A 364 -8.21 4.17 -48.88
CA LYS A 364 -7.84 4.24 -50.31
C LYS A 364 -8.76 3.39 -51.19
N GLU A 365 -9.21 2.24 -50.69
CA GLU A 365 -10.16 1.37 -51.40
C GLU A 365 -11.56 1.97 -51.44
N VAL A 366 -12.03 2.54 -50.32
CA VAL A 366 -13.29 3.30 -50.26
C VAL A 366 -13.27 4.46 -51.25
N GLU A 367 -12.19 5.26 -51.28
CA GLU A 367 -12.06 6.37 -52.22
C GLU A 367 -12.08 5.91 -53.69
N LYS A 368 -11.45 4.78 -54.01
CA LYS A 368 -11.50 4.18 -55.36
C LYS A 368 -12.92 3.74 -55.71
N PHE A 369 -13.59 3.06 -54.78
CA PHE A 369 -14.95 2.57 -54.96
C PHE A 369 -15.96 3.72 -55.17
N GLU A 370 -15.87 4.77 -54.36
CA GLU A 370 -16.69 5.97 -54.50
C GLU A 370 -16.49 6.67 -55.86
N LYS A 371 -15.23 6.75 -56.33
CA LYS A 371 -14.91 7.28 -57.67
C LYS A 371 -15.51 6.42 -58.79
N GLU A 372 -15.55 5.10 -58.63
CA GLU A 372 -16.18 4.20 -59.60
C GLU A 372 -17.70 4.30 -59.60
N LEU A 373 -18.34 4.41 -58.44
CA LEU A 373 -19.78 4.64 -58.32
C LEU A 373 -20.20 5.96 -58.97
N ALA A 374 -19.45 7.03 -58.72
CA ALA A 374 -19.68 8.34 -59.32
C ALA A 374 -19.63 8.28 -60.86
N LYS A 375 -18.67 7.51 -61.43
CA LYS A 375 -18.59 7.26 -62.89
C LYS A 375 -19.79 6.49 -63.43
N ARG A 376 -20.45 5.66 -62.61
CA ARG A 376 -21.63 4.87 -62.97
C ARG A 376 -22.96 5.61 -62.74
N GLY A 377 -22.91 6.87 -62.30
CA GLY A 377 -24.11 7.68 -62.04
C GLY A 377 -24.94 7.21 -60.84
N GLN A 378 -24.35 6.39 -59.97
CA GLN A 378 -25.01 5.88 -58.76
C GLN A 378 -24.52 6.68 -57.55
N THR A 379 -25.44 7.27 -56.78
CA THR A 379 -25.10 7.88 -55.48
C THR A 379 -24.91 6.76 -54.46
N PRO A 380 -23.86 6.82 -53.61
CA PRO A 380 -23.71 5.86 -52.53
C PRO A 380 -24.93 5.96 -51.62
N ASP A 381 -25.69 4.86 -51.51
CA ASP A 381 -26.71 4.75 -50.49
C ASP A 381 -25.96 4.82 -49.15
N LYS A 382 -26.34 5.75 -48.27
CA LYS A 382 -25.70 5.86 -46.95
C LYS A 382 -26.07 4.59 -46.18
N CYS A 383 -25.23 3.56 -46.29
CA CYS A 383 -25.25 2.45 -45.34
C CYS A 383 -24.99 3.06 -43.96
N SER A 384 -26.06 3.24 -43.18
CA SER A 384 -25.97 3.52 -41.76
C SER A 384 -25.44 2.25 -41.09
N VAL A 385 -24.13 2.09 -41.05
CA VAL A 385 -23.53 1.10 -40.17
C VAL A 385 -23.55 1.72 -38.78
N MET A 386 -24.39 1.13 -37.92
CA MET A 386 -24.59 1.48 -36.49
C MET A 386 -23.29 1.38 -35.69
#